data_AF-A0A524Q9E8-F1
#
_entry.id   AF-A0A524Q9E8-F1
#
_cell.length_a   1.000
_cell.length_b   1.000
_cell.length_c   1.000
_cell.angle_alpha   90.00
_cell.angle_beta   90.00
_cell.angle_gamma   90.00
#
_symmetry.space_group_name_H-M   'P 1'
#
loop_
_entity.id
_entity.type
_entity.pdbx_description
1 polymer ?
#
loop_
_entity_poly.entity_id
_entity_poly.type
_entity_poly.pdbx_seq_one_letter_code
_entity_poly.pdbx_strand_id
1 'polypeptide(L)'
;MTQHADEDQLQENLSRLNDALEREAISEVYALVGELHPADVALLLESLPEGERDIVWSQLDPTSVAEVLAESDDAVRAHHMRQMAPQALA
;
A
#
# COMPACT_ATOMS: atom_id res chain seq x y z
N MET A 1 1.34 14.17 23.82
CA MET A 1 1.96 12.84 24.02
C MET A 1 1.27 11.78 23.15
N THR A 2 0.77 12.13 21.96
CA THR A 2 0.03 11.18 21.10
C THR A 2 0.86 10.75 19.89
N GLN A 3 1.65 11.67 19.32
CA GLN A 3 2.39 11.46 18.06
C GLN A 3 3.34 10.25 18.04
N HIS A 4 4.05 9.96 19.15
CA HIS A 4 4.99 8.84 19.21
C HIS A 4 4.31 7.46 19.15
N ALA A 5 3.10 7.32 19.71
CA ALA A 5 2.45 6.00 19.76
C ALA A 5 1.97 5.57 18.37
N ASP A 6 1.51 6.52 17.56
CA ASP A 6 1.10 6.29 16.17
C ASP A 6 2.32 5.93 15.30
N GLU A 7 3.46 6.60 15.49
CA GLU A 7 4.71 6.31 14.78
C GLU A 7 5.27 4.92 15.13
N ASP A 8 5.28 4.54 16.42
CA ASP A 8 5.72 3.21 16.86
C ASP A 8 4.81 2.10 16.30
N GLN A 9 3.49 2.29 16.28
CA GLN A 9 2.54 1.32 15.73
C GLN A 9 2.69 1.17 14.21
N LEU A 10 2.89 2.28 13.50
CA LEU A 10 3.17 2.26 12.07
C LEU A 10 4.45 1.46 11.79
N GLN A 11 5.52 1.71 12.53
CA GLN A 11 6.79 1.02 12.35
C GLN A 11 6.66 -0.50 12.61
N GLU A 12 5.89 -0.91 13.61
CA GLU A 12 5.58 -2.33 13.86
C GLU A 12 4.80 -2.95 12.69
N ASN A 13 3.76 -2.27 12.20
CA ASN A 13 2.95 -2.77 11.10
C ASN A 13 3.77 -2.89 9.80
N LEU A 14 4.65 -1.92 9.51
CA LEU A 14 5.57 -1.96 8.38
C LEU A 14 6.54 -3.13 8.48
N SER A 15 7.09 -3.40 9.68
CA SER A 15 7.98 -4.54 9.90
C SER A 15 7.27 -5.87 9.68
N ARG A 16 6.04 -6.02 10.18
CA ARG A 16 5.22 -7.23 9.98
C ARG A 16 4.88 -7.44 8.52
N LEU A 17 4.59 -6.36 7.80
CA LEU A 17 4.26 -6.44 6.39
C LEU A 17 5.45 -6.85 5.53
N ASN A 18 6.64 -6.31 5.82
CA ASN A 18 7.87 -6.74 5.14
C ASN A 18 8.13 -8.23 5.37
N ASP A 19 8.03 -8.74 6.61
CA ASP A 19 8.18 -10.17 6.90
C ASP A 19 7.15 -11.02 6.12
N ALA A 20 5.90 -10.57 6.06
CA ALA A 20 4.85 -11.26 5.30
C ALA A 20 5.14 -11.27 3.78
N LEU A 21 5.66 -10.18 3.23
CA LEU A 21 6.09 -10.09 1.82
C LEU A 21 7.29 -11.00 1.54
N GLU A 22 8.31 -10.99 2.39
CA GLU A 22 9.50 -11.87 2.28
C GLU A 22 9.13 -13.36 2.35
N ARG A 23 8.07 -13.69 3.09
CA ARG A 23 7.57 -15.07 3.27
C ARG A 23 6.47 -15.44 2.27
N GLU A 24 6.18 -14.56 1.31
CA GLU A 24 5.13 -14.72 0.30
C GLU A 24 3.74 -15.03 0.92
N ALA A 25 3.51 -14.55 2.14
CA ALA A 25 2.32 -14.82 2.95
C ALA A 25 1.19 -13.85 2.58
N ILE A 26 0.65 -13.99 1.37
CA ILE A 26 -0.32 -13.03 0.78
C ILE A 26 -1.57 -12.80 1.65
N SER A 27 -2.08 -13.83 2.34
CA SER A 27 -3.23 -13.65 3.25
C SER A 27 -2.90 -12.77 4.45
N GLU A 28 -1.66 -12.80 4.94
CA GLU A 28 -1.19 -11.95 6.04
C GLU A 28 -0.96 -10.53 5.55
N VAL A 29 -0.38 -10.36 4.34
CA VAL A 29 -0.25 -9.07 3.66
C VAL A 29 -1.62 -8.40 3.51
N TYR A 30 -2.62 -9.13 3.01
CA TYR A 30 -3.99 -8.60 2.86
C TYR A 30 -4.58 -8.16 4.20
N ALA A 31 -4.44 -8.98 5.25
CA ALA A 31 -4.96 -8.65 6.57
C ALA A 31 -4.32 -7.38 7.13
N LEU A 32 -2.99 -7.29 7.09
CA LEU A 32 -2.24 -6.13 7.58
C LEU A 32 -2.58 -4.85 6.81
N VAL A 33 -2.65 -4.93 5.49
CA VAL A 33 -2.99 -3.77 4.65
C VAL A 33 -4.41 -3.28 4.93
N GLY A 34 -5.36 -4.18 5.18
CA GLY A 34 -6.73 -3.82 5.54
C GLY A 34 -6.89 -3.15 6.90
N GLU A 35 -5.87 -3.23 7.76
CA GLU A 35 -5.85 -2.57 9.08
C GLU A 35 -5.14 -1.20 9.06
N LEU A 36 -4.45 -0.85 7.97
CA LEU A 36 -3.70 0.40 7.83
C LEU A 36 -4.58 1.54 7.29
N HIS A 37 -4.25 2.79 7.66
CA HIS A 37 -4.88 3.94 7.02
C HIS A 37 -4.40 4.11 5.58
N PRO A 38 -5.21 4.72 4.70
CA PRO A 38 -4.82 4.95 3.31
C PRO A 38 -3.48 5.70 3.14
N ALA A 39 -3.17 6.64 4.03
CA ALA A 39 -1.90 7.36 4.04
C ALA A 39 -0.70 6.47 4.40
N ASP A 40 -0.88 5.54 5.34
CA ASP A 40 0.16 4.60 5.74
C ASP A 40 0.45 3.60 4.61
N VAL A 41 -0.60 3.15 3.93
CA VAL A 41 -0.49 2.29 2.74
C VAL A 41 0.22 3.02 1.60
N ALA A 42 -0.10 4.30 1.37
CA ALA A 42 0.58 5.11 0.36
C ALA A 42 2.10 5.22 0.62
N LEU A 43 2.49 5.57 1.85
CA LEU A 43 3.89 5.66 2.27
C LEU A 43 4.64 4.33 2.11
N LEU A 44 3.96 3.23 2.42
CA LEU A 44 4.49 1.89 2.19
C LEU A 44 4.73 1.63 0.70
N LEU A 45 3.73 1.86 -0.16
CA LEU A 45 3.86 1.63 -1.60
C LEU A 45 5.04 2.42 -2.19
N GLU A 46 5.29 3.62 -1.68
CA GLU A 46 6.44 4.46 -2.06
C GLU A 46 7.79 3.87 -1.65
N SER A 47 7.82 3.15 -0.52
CA SER A 47 9.02 2.52 0.03
C SER A 47 9.32 1.14 -0.57
N LEU A 48 8.29 0.47 -1.10
CA LEU A 48 8.42 -0.87 -1.71
C LEU A 48 8.98 -0.80 -3.14
N PRO A 49 9.77 -1.81 -3.56
CA PRO A 49 10.13 -1.98 -4.97
C PRO A 49 8.89 -2.35 -5.80
N GLU A 50 8.99 -2.14 -7.12
CA GLU A 50 7.86 -2.26 -8.05
C GLU A 50 7.10 -3.59 -7.93
N GLY A 51 7.80 -4.72 -7.80
CA GLY A 51 7.17 -6.04 -7.72
C GLY A 51 6.31 -6.23 -6.46
N GLU A 52 6.81 -5.82 -5.31
CA GLU A 52 6.08 -5.92 -4.02
C GLU A 52 4.94 -4.90 -3.96
N ARG A 53 5.16 -3.71 -4.54
CA ARG A 53 4.15 -2.67 -4.67
C ARG A 53 2.93 -3.17 -5.42
N ASP A 54 3.11 -3.85 -6.56
CA ASP A 54 2.00 -4.40 -7.34
C ASP A 54 1.23 -5.49 -6.58
N ILE A 55 1.90 -6.29 -5.75
CA ILE A 55 1.26 -7.29 -4.89
C ILE A 55 0.34 -6.61 -3.87
N VAL A 56 0.88 -5.65 -3.10
CA VAL A 56 0.13 -4.89 -2.09
C VAL A 56 -1.03 -4.14 -2.75
N TRP A 57 -0.78 -3.49 -3.88
CA TRP A 57 -1.79 -2.78 -4.65
C TRP A 57 -2.97 -3.68 -5.05
N SER A 58 -2.69 -4.90 -5.52
CA SER A 58 -3.73 -5.87 -5.88
C SER A 58 -4.52 -6.39 -4.68
N GLN A 59 -4.05 -6.19 -3.46
CA GLN A 59 -4.74 -6.59 -2.23
C GLN A 59 -5.65 -5.48 -1.68
N LEU A 60 -5.60 -4.26 -2.22
CA LEU A 60 -6.41 -3.14 -1.74
C LEU A 60 -7.90 -3.34 -2.04
N ASP A 61 -8.74 -3.03 -1.05
CA ASP A 61 -10.17 -2.95 -1.27
C ASP A 61 -10.48 -1.84 -2.29
N PRO A 62 -11.39 -2.06 -3.26
CA PRO A 62 -11.74 -1.05 -4.26
C PRO A 62 -12.20 0.28 -3.68
N THR A 63 -12.76 0.30 -2.47
CA THR A 63 -13.17 1.52 -1.78
C THR A 63 -11.97 2.33 -1.27
N SER A 64 -10.91 1.65 -0.82
CA SER A 64 -9.68 2.29 -0.33
C SER A 64 -8.73 2.73 -1.44
N VAL A 65 -8.81 2.12 -2.64
CA VAL A 65 -7.95 2.48 -3.79
C VAL A 65 -7.96 3.98 -4.08
N ALA A 66 -9.13 4.62 -4.06
CA ALA A 66 -9.23 6.05 -4.35
C ALA A 66 -8.54 6.92 -3.28
N GLU A 67 -8.65 6.53 -2.00
CA GLU A 67 -8.03 7.23 -0.88
C GLU A 67 -6.51 7.03 -0.91
N VAL A 68 -6.04 5.80 -1.14
CA VAL A 68 -4.61 5.50 -1.26
C VAL A 68 -3.97 6.28 -2.42
N LEU A 69 -4.65 6.42 -3.56
CA LEU A 69 -4.16 7.26 -4.68
C LEU A 69 -4.07 8.74 -4.35
N ALA A 70 -4.99 9.23 -3.52
CA ALA A 70 -5.02 10.62 -3.11
C ALA A 70 -3.83 10.94 -2.18
N GLU A 71 -3.46 10.00 -1.31
CA GLU A 71 -2.34 10.13 -0.38
C GLU A 71 -0.98 9.79 -1.01
N SER A 72 -0.94 9.00 -2.10
CA SER A 72 0.30 8.61 -2.78
C SER A 72 0.96 9.76 -3.53
N ASP A 73 2.29 9.73 -3.62
CA ASP A 73 3.07 10.64 -4.44
C ASP A 73 2.85 10.41 -5.94
N ASP A 74 3.24 11.39 -6.76
CA ASP A 74 2.88 11.40 -8.19
C ASP A 74 3.46 10.20 -8.96
N ALA A 75 4.65 9.72 -8.55
CA ALA A 75 5.29 8.56 -9.16
C ALA A 75 4.50 7.26 -8.95
N VAL A 76 4.06 6.99 -7.72
CA VAL A 76 3.27 5.80 -7.37
C VAL A 76 1.88 5.88 -8.00
N ARG A 77 1.22 7.05 -7.88
CA ARG A 77 -0.06 7.31 -8.53
C ARG A 77 0.01 7.10 -10.04
N ALA A 78 0.99 7.67 -10.72
CA ALA A 78 1.13 7.55 -12.18
C ALA A 78 1.49 6.12 -12.62
N HIS A 79 2.22 5.35 -11.80
CA HIS A 79 2.47 3.93 -12.05
C HIS A 79 1.16 3.14 -12.08
N HIS A 80 0.37 3.23 -11.01
CA HIS A 80 -0.88 2.48 -10.91
C HIS A 80 -1.99 3.00 -11.82
N MET A 81 -2.08 4.31 -12.06
CA MET A 81 -3.03 4.86 -13.04
C MET A 81 -2.77 4.35 -14.47
N ARG A 82 -1.51 4.17 -14.87
CA ARG A 82 -1.17 3.58 -16.18
C ARG A 82 -1.58 2.11 -16.26
N GLN A 83 -1.42 1.35 -15.17
CA GLN A 83 -1.85 -0.05 -15.06
C GLN A 83 -3.39 -0.18 -15.09
N MET A 84 -4.11 0.73 -14.42
CA MET A 84 -5.57 0.78 -14.38
C MET A 84 -6.22 1.25 -15.69
N ALA A 85 -5.46 1.80 -16.63
CA ALA A 85 -5.96 2.31 -17.90
C ALA A 85 -5.66 1.39 -19.10
N PRO A 86 -6.29 0.20 -19.25
CA PRO A 86 -6.19 -0.56 -20.49
C PRO A 86 -7.27 -0.21 -21.55
N GLN A 87 -8.10 0.84 -21.40
CA GLN A 87 -9.26 1.03 -22.31
C GLN A 87 -9.81 2.45 -22.51
N ALA A 88 -8.99 3.50 -22.48
CA ALA A 88 -9.41 4.85 -22.89
C ALA A 88 -8.76 5.31 -24.21
N LEU A 89 -8.66 4.40 -25.20
CA LEU A 89 -8.32 4.78 -26.58
C LEU A 89 -8.96 3.80 -27.57
N ALA A 90 -10.24 4.01 -27.87
CA ALA A 90 -10.92 3.48 -29.07
C ALA A 90 -11.89 4.53 -29.60
#